data_AF-A0A931VZI1-F1
#
_entry.id   AF-A0A931VZI1-F1
#
_cell.length_a   1.000
_cell.length_b   1.000
_cell.length_c   1.000
_cell.angle_alpha   90.00
_cell.angle_beta   90.00
_cell.angle_gamma   90.00
#
_symmetry.space_group_name_H-M   'P 1'
#
loop_
_entity.id
_entity.type
_entity.pdbx_description
1 polymer ?
#
loop_
_entity_poly.entity_id
_entity_poly.type
_entity_poly.pdbx_seq_one_letter_code
_entity_poly.pdbx_strand_id
1 'polypeptide(L)' 'MNLKPGQYIRHAKYGCGTIVTRDEDRTTVDFDTAGLKMFVTALAAFEAAEGESPKKRRPVVRRRAKAAKQ' A
#
# COMPACT_ATOMS: atom_id res chain seq x y z
N MET A 1 17.98 5.14 -5.88
CA MET A 1 16.88 5.68 -5.05
C MET A 1 16.67 4.74 -3.87
N ASN A 2 17.00 5.16 -2.64
CA ASN A 2 16.95 4.28 -1.46
C ASN A 2 15.53 4.23 -0.87
N LEU A 3 14.73 3.30 -1.35
CA LEU A 3 13.40 3.04 -0.80
C LEU A 3 13.51 2.31 0.56
N LYS A 4 12.68 2.68 1.53
CA LYS A 4 12.70 2.07 2.87
C LYS A 4 11.33 1.46 3.20
N PRO A 5 11.25 0.41 4.04
CA PRO A 5 9.98 0.01 4.61
C PRO A 5 9.35 1.20 5.36
N GLY A 6 8.04 1.35 5.24
CA GLY A 6 7.27 2.52 5.69
C GLY A 6 7.23 3.68 4.69
N GLN A 7 8.01 3.65 3.60
CA GLN A 7 7.97 4.68 2.57
C GLN A 7 6.68 4.59 1.77
N TYR A 8 6.02 5.74 1.56
CA TYR A 8 4.93 5.85 0.61
C TYR A 8 5.48 6.04 -0.81
N ILE A 9 4.99 5.21 -1.72
CA ILE A 9 5.43 5.15 -3.11
C ILE A 9 4.24 5.13 -4.06
N ARG A 10 4.50 5.51 -5.30
CA ARG A 10 3.56 5.39 -6.42
C ARG A 10 4.12 4.43 -7.45
N HIS A 11 3.23 3.58 -7.96
CA HIS A 11 3.50 2.63 -9.03
C HIS A 11 2.52 2.87 -10.17
N ALA A 12 2.99 2.89 -11.42
CA ALA A 12 2.16 3.25 -12.59
C ALA A 12 0.90 2.38 -12.74
N LYS A 13 1.02 1.07 -12.46
CA LYS A 13 -0.08 0.10 -12.62
C LYS A 13 -1.05 0.01 -11.44
N TYR A 14 -0.55 0.17 -10.21
CA TYR A 14 -1.31 -0.10 -8.98
C TYR A 14 -1.64 1.17 -8.20
N GLY A 15 -1.14 2.32 -8.65
CA GLY A 15 -1.29 3.59 -7.95
C GLY A 15 -0.40 3.66 -6.73
N CYS A 16 -0.89 4.27 -5.67
CA CYS A 16 -0.11 4.58 -4.48
C CYS A 16 -0.17 3.43 -3.45
N GLY A 17 0.92 3.26 -2.71
CA GLY A 17 1.06 2.20 -1.71
C GLY A 17 2.23 2.44 -0.76
N THR A 18 2.26 1.66 0.32
CA THR A 18 3.30 1.74 1.33
C THR A 18 4.18 0.50 1.29
N ILE A 19 5.49 0.68 1.27
CA ILE A 19 6.43 -0.44 1.37
C ILE A 19 6.28 -1.06 2.76
N VAL A 20 5.91 -2.33 2.82
CA VAL A 20 5.78 -3.08 4.09
C VAL A 20 7.13 -3.67 4.46
N THR A 21 7.80 -4.28 3.49
CA THR A 21 9.09 -4.96 3.69
C THR A 21 9.92 -4.79 2.43
N ARG A 22 11.23 -4.60 2.61
CA ARG A 22 12.19 -4.51 1.52
C ARG A 22 13.35 -5.45 1.80
N ASP A 23 13.46 -6.46 0.96
CA ASP A 23 14.59 -7.40 0.90
C ASP A 23 15.41 -7.16 -0.38
N GLU A 24 16.57 -7.79 -0.47
CA GLU A 24 17.48 -7.65 -1.62
C GLU A 24 16.85 -8.20 -2.91
N ASP A 25 16.12 -9.31 -2.82
CA ASP A 25 15.45 -9.91 -3.97
C ASP A 25 14.02 -9.41 -4.17
N ARG A 26 13.30 -9.11 -3.08
CA ARG A 26 11.85 -8.82 -3.13
C ARG A 26 11.47 -7.62 -2.29
N THR A 27 10.56 -6.81 -2.82
CA THR A 27 9.94 -5.69 -2.12
C THR A 27 8.44 -5.94 -2.03
N THR A 28 7.92 -5.93 -0.80
CA THR A 28 6.49 -6.08 -0.51
C THR A 28 5.88 -4.71 -0.30
N VAL A 29 4.83 -4.40 -1.05
CA VAL A 29 4.11 -3.12 -1.01
C VAL A 29 2.62 -3.38 -0.77
N ASP A 30 2.03 -2.67 0.19
CA ASP A 30 0.58 -2.62 0.40
C ASP A 30 0.02 -1.43 -0.40
N PHE A 31 -0.62 -1.72 -1.54
CA PHE A 31 -1.30 -0.70 -2.33
C PHE A 31 -2.72 -0.47 -1.86
N ASP A 32 -3.14 0.79 -1.87
CA ASP A 32 -4.50 1.16 -1.46
C ASP A 32 -5.58 0.58 -2.40
N THR A 33 -5.24 0.36 -3.68
CA THR A 33 -6.19 -0.13 -4.71
C THR A 33 -6.16 -1.65 -4.89
N ALA A 34 -5.01 -2.28 -4.64
CA ALA A 34 -4.75 -3.68 -5.01
C ALA A 34 -4.35 -4.55 -3.82
N GLY A 35 -4.16 -3.96 -2.64
CA GLY A 35 -3.64 -4.61 -1.44
C GLY A 35 -2.16 -4.98 -1.54
N LEU A 36 -1.77 -6.00 -0.79
CA LEU A 36 -0.41 -6.52 -0.72
C LEU A 36 0.06 -7.13 -2.05
N LYS A 37 1.19 -6.64 -2.55
CA LYS A 37 1.85 -7.11 -3.77
C LYS A 37 3.34 -7.28 -3.50
N MET A 38 3.94 -8.31 -4.07
CA MET A 38 5.37 -8.55 -4.03
C MET A 38 5.98 -8.27 -5.40
N PHE A 39 7.09 -7.55 -5.42
CA PHE A 39 7.86 -7.25 -6.63
C PHE A 39 9.29 -7.73 -6.46
N VAL A 40 9.94 -8.03 -7.58
CA VAL A 40 11.37 -8.26 -7.60
C VAL A 40 12.07 -6.93 -7.44
N THR A 41 12.86 -6.74 -6.39
CA THR A 41 13.50 -5.45 -6.05
C THR A 41 14.33 -4.91 -7.21
N ALA A 42 15.02 -5.79 -7.95
CA ALA A 42 15.83 -5.43 -9.11
C ALA A 42 15.01 -4.87 -10.31
N LEU A 43 13.73 -5.24 -10.42
CA LEU A 43 12.84 -4.82 -11.51
C LEU A 43 11.79 -3.81 -11.05
N ALA A 44 11.76 -3.48 -9.77
CA ALA A 44 10.69 -2.69 -9.20
C ALA A 44 10.91 -1.20 -9.44
N ALA A 45 10.08 -0.62 -10.29
CA ALA A 45 10.05 0.82 -10.55
C ALA A 45 8.99 1.48 -9.67
N PHE A 46 9.43 2.06 -8.55
CA PHE A 46 8.58 2.85 -7.66
C PHE A 46 9.08 4.29 -7.61
N GLU A 47 8.14 5.24 -7.69
CA GLU A 47 8.45 6.65 -7.44
C GLU A 47 8.13 6.98 -5.99
N ALA A 48 9.05 7.69 -5.31
CA ALA A 48 8.76 8.21 -3.98
C ALA A 48 7.66 9.27 -4.13
N ALA A 49 6.50 9.01 -3.52
CA ALA A 49 5.41 9.96 -3.53
C ALA A 49 5.67 10.98 -2.41
N GLU A 50 6.12 12.19 -2.76
CA GLU A 50 6.22 13.34 -1.85
C GLU A 50 4.85 14.00 -1.63
N GLY A 51 3.85 13.16 -1.36
CA GLY A 51 2.51 13.55 -0.99
C GLY A 51 2.11 12.65 0.16
N GLU A 52 1.74 13.27 1.29
CA GLU A 52 1.29 12.57 2.49
C GLU A 52 0.36 11.42 2.07
N SER A 53 0.76 10.17 2.36
CA SER A 53 -0.10 9.00 2.20
C SER A 53 -1.45 9.42 2.79
N PRO A 54 -2.54 9.46 2.00
CA PRO A 54 -3.78 10.09 2.44
C PRO A 54 -4.17 9.32 3.68
N LYS A 55 -3.91 9.94 4.86
CA LYS A 55 -4.00 9.32 6.19
C LYS A 55 -5.21 8.43 6.12
N LYS A 56 -5.01 7.11 6.05
CA LYS A 56 -6.06 6.14 5.72
C LYS A 56 -7.30 6.64 6.46
N ARG A 57 -8.25 7.24 5.72
CA ARG A 57 -9.64 7.23 6.14
C ARG A 57 -9.88 5.74 6.15
N ARG A 58 -9.65 5.12 7.32
CA ARG A 58 -10.02 3.76 7.60
C ARG A 58 -11.39 3.66 6.94
N PRO A 59 -11.65 2.74 6.01
CA PRO A 59 -13.04 2.45 5.74
C PRO A 59 -13.56 2.08 7.11
N VAL A 60 -14.33 3.01 7.71
CA VAL A 60 -15.21 2.71 8.83
C VAL A 60 -15.84 1.44 8.36
N VAL A 61 -15.53 0.36 9.07
CA VAL A 61 -16.18 -0.92 8.88
C VAL A 61 -17.65 -0.59 9.07
N ARG A 62 -18.34 -0.24 7.98
CA ARG A 62 -19.78 -0.36 7.84
C ARG A 62 -19.99 -1.87 7.74
N ARG A 63 -19.69 -2.56 8.85
CA ARG A 63 -20.50 -3.69 9.27
C ARG A 63 -21.88 -3.08 9.28
N ARG A 64 -22.65 -3.37 8.22
CA ARG A 64 -24.08 -3.12 8.22
C ARG A 64 -24.54 -3.65 9.58
N ALA A 65 -24.99 -2.74 10.44
CA ALA A 65 -25.79 -3.11 11.58
C ALA A 65 -26.99 -3.83 10.98
N LYS A 66 -26.92 -5.15 10.88
CA LYS A 66 -28.13 -5.94 10.73
C LYS A 66 -28.74 -5.88 12.12
N ALA A 67 -29.61 -4.88 12.29
CA ALA A 67 -30.64 -4.89 13.30
C ALA A 67 -31.32 -6.26 13.22
N ALA A 68 -31.00 -7.16 14.14
CA ALA A 68 -31.85 -8.27 14.49
C ALA A 68 -32.60 -7.83 15.73
N LYS A 69 -33.70 -7.14 15.47
CA LYS A 69 -34.83 -7.00 16.38
C LYS A 69 -35.45 -8.38 16.53
N GLN A 70 -35.39 -8.97 17.72
CA GLN A 70 -36.46 -9.71 18.41
C GLN A 70 -35.92 -10.33 19.70
#